data_AF-A0A842SNE0-F1
#
_entry.id   AF-A0A842SNE0-F1
#
_cell.length_a   1.000
_cell.length_b   1.000
_cell.length_c   1.000
_cell.angle_alpha   90.00
_cell.angle_beta   90.00
_cell.angle_gamma   90.00
#
_symmetry.space_group_name_H-M   'P 1'
#
loop_
_entity.id
_entity.type
_entity.pdbx_description
1 polymer ?
#
loop_
_entity_poly.entity_id
_entity_poly.type
_entity_poly.pdbx_seq_one_letter_code
_entity_poly.pdbx_strand_id
1 'polypeptide(L)'
;MINQRLIDYIKAEEAQGFSLGQLEQYLVDKGFPKQQIDEALHYAALNNLHPHLKPKTRPAQQPVQPPAPQQPSPQPAKPAVPVKKERPALVTVLAIIFLVGGVMHLTSGIYGIINPQVEVVGTVVDLSERLSTLETAMMIVSAWLVLMGALAIIAGVGLLKLKKFGRILAIILSIFMILSPLVIIGVALLILSLHKQVKAAFTA
;
A
#
# COMPACT_ATOMS: atom_id res chain seq x y z
N MET A 1 3.77 1.72 42.95
CA MET A 1 5.22 1.85 42.67
C MET A 1 5.36 2.52 41.33
N ILE A 2 6.06 3.65 41.29
CA ILE A 2 6.22 4.44 40.06
C ILE A 2 7.09 3.68 39.08
N ASN A 3 6.67 3.62 37.82
CA ASN A 3 7.41 2.92 36.79
C ASN A 3 8.60 3.77 36.31
N GLN A 4 9.77 3.55 36.90
CA GLN A 4 10.97 4.34 36.62
C GLN A 4 11.34 4.34 35.12
N ARG A 5 11.12 3.21 34.43
CA ARG A 5 11.38 3.09 32.98
C ARG A 5 10.50 4.04 32.15
N LEU A 6 9.26 4.27 32.59
CA LEU A 6 8.33 5.17 31.92
C LEU A 6 8.79 6.64 32.06
N ILE A 7 9.29 6.99 33.25
CA ILE A 7 9.86 8.32 33.50
C ILE A 7 11.10 8.55 32.64
N ASP A 8 12.01 7.59 32.59
CA ASP A 8 13.24 7.72 31.79
C ASP A 8 12.93 7.82 30.29
N TYR A 9 11.91 7.09 29.83
CA TYR A 9 11.42 7.18 28.46
C TYR A 9 10.83 8.57 28.13
N ILE A 10 9.93 9.09 28.98
CA ILE A 10 9.33 10.43 28.81
C ILE A 10 10.43 11.50 28.72
N LYS A 11 11.44 11.44 29.59
CA LYS A 11 12.58 12.37 29.57
C LYS A 11 13.38 12.30 28.27
N ALA A 12 13.65 11.08 27.78
CA ALA A 12 14.44 10.89 26.57
C ALA A 12 13.73 11.41 25.31
N GLU A 13 12.41 11.21 25.21
CA GLU A 13 11.61 11.72 24.09
C GLU A 13 11.36 13.23 24.20
N GLU A 14 11.17 13.74 25.40
CA GLU A 14 11.07 15.20 25.61
C GLU A 14 12.37 15.92 25.19
N ALA A 15 13.54 15.32 25.46
CA ALA A 15 14.83 15.82 24.97
C ALA A 15 14.95 15.82 23.43
N GLN A 16 14.13 15.03 22.73
CA GLN A 16 14.02 15.01 21.27
C GLN A 16 12.98 16.01 20.72
N GLY A 17 12.30 16.75 21.59
CA GLY A 17 11.34 17.80 21.22
C GLY A 17 9.89 17.33 21.12
N PHE A 18 9.57 16.13 21.61
CA PHE A 18 8.17 15.69 21.71
C PHE A 18 7.43 16.44 22.81
N SER A 19 6.20 16.87 22.53
CA SER A 19 5.34 17.50 23.52
C SER A 19 4.72 16.47 24.47
N LEU A 20 4.44 16.86 25.72
CA LEU A 20 3.82 15.98 26.72
C LEU A 20 2.50 15.35 26.23
N GLY A 21 1.69 16.09 25.48
CA GLY A 21 0.44 15.56 24.92
C GLY A 21 0.65 14.50 23.82
N GLN A 22 1.73 14.60 23.03
CA GLN A 22 2.10 13.56 22.07
C GLN A 22 2.59 12.30 22.79
N LEU A 23 3.32 12.47 23.89
CA LEU A 23 3.80 11.35 24.71
C LEU A 23 2.65 10.66 25.43
N GLU A 24 1.69 11.40 25.98
CA GLU A 24 0.49 10.82 26.60
C GLU A 24 -0.26 9.93 25.60
N GLN A 25 -0.57 10.45 24.41
CA GLN A 25 -1.30 9.69 23.39
C GLN A 25 -0.52 8.46 22.93
N TYR A 26 0.79 8.59 22.68
CA TYR A 26 1.64 7.47 22.26
C TYR A 26 1.69 6.36 23.32
N LEU A 27 1.79 6.72 24.60
CA LEU A 27 1.82 5.76 25.70
C LEU A 27 0.46 5.08 25.89
N VAL A 28 -0.65 5.79 25.70
CA VAL A 28 -2.00 5.19 25.67
C VAL A 28 -2.10 4.18 24.53
N ASP A 29 -1.64 4.52 23.33
CA ASP A 29 -1.68 3.63 22.16
C ASP A 29 -0.79 2.38 22.34
N LYS A 30 0.26 2.47 23.17
CA LYS A 30 1.10 1.34 23.57
C LYS A 30 0.50 0.48 24.69
N GLY A 31 -0.69 0.83 25.18
CA GLY A 31 -1.43 0.08 26.18
C GLY A 31 -1.05 0.40 27.62
N PHE A 32 -0.35 1.52 27.88
CA PHE A 32 -0.08 1.94 29.25
C PHE A 32 -1.38 2.47 29.92
N PRO A 33 -1.65 2.11 31.18
CA PRO A 33 -2.81 2.65 31.90
C PRO A 33 -2.68 4.15 32.10
N LYS A 34 -3.74 4.91 31.81
CA LYS A 34 -3.76 6.38 31.91
C LYS A 34 -3.25 6.89 33.27
N GLN A 35 -3.64 6.24 34.37
CA GLN A 35 -3.19 6.60 35.70
C GLN A 35 -1.66 6.55 35.89
N GLN A 36 -0.97 5.58 35.25
CA GLN A 36 0.49 5.49 35.31
C GLN A 36 1.17 6.56 34.47
N ILE A 37 0.53 6.96 33.37
CA ILE A 37 1.01 8.03 32.48
C ILE A 37 0.90 9.37 33.21
N ASP A 38 -0.26 9.67 33.80
CA ASP A 38 -0.50 10.90 34.55
C ASP A 38 0.46 11.03 35.74
N GLU A 39 0.69 9.94 36.48
CA GLU A 39 1.65 9.92 37.59
C GLU A 39 3.09 10.16 37.10
N ALA A 40 3.52 9.50 36.00
CA ALA A 40 4.86 9.69 35.44
C ALA A 40 5.08 11.10 34.88
N LEU A 41 4.08 11.69 34.22
CA LEU A 41 4.12 13.07 33.72
C LEU A 41 4.17 14.07 34.88
N HIS A 42 3.41 13.84 35.95
CA HIS A 42 3.45 14.67 37.15
C HIS A 42 4.83 14.63 37.82
N TYR A 43 5.44 13.44 37.92
CA TYR A 43 6.81 13.27 38.44
C TYR A 43 7.89 13.89 37.54
N ALA A 44 7.71 13.87 36.22
CA ALA A 44 8.62 14.53 35.29
C ALA A 44 8.57 16.06 35.45
N ALA A 45 7.37 16.63 35.58
CA ALA A 45 7.16 18.07 35.77
C ALA A 45 7.69 18.59 37.11
N LEU A 46 7.47 17.85 38.21
CA LEU A 46 7.93 18.23 39.56
C LEU A 46 9.45 18.26 39.70
N ASN A 47 10.17 17.44 38.93
CA ASN A 47 11.63 17.38 38.98
C ASN A 47 12.33 18.44 38.11
N ASN A 48 11.61 19.47 37.64
CA ASN A 48 12.14 20.74 37.14
C ASN A 48 13.36 20.63 36.20
N LEU A 49 13.25 19.82 35.14
CA LEU A 49 14.25 19.74 34.07
C LEU A 49 14.06 20.80 32.96
N HIS A 50 13.27 21.85 33.20
CA HIS A 50 12.96 22.89 32.21
C HIS A 50 13.62 24.25 32.53
N PRO A 51 14.90 24.48 32.22
CA PRO A 51 15.46 25.84 32.19
C PRO A 51 14.95 26.67 30.99
N HIS A 52 14.13 26.11 30.09
CA HIS A 52 13.75 26.75 28.82
C HIS A 52 12.28 27.16 28.70
N LEU A 53 11.43 26.85 29.68
CA LEU A 53 10.10 27.44 29.75
C LEU A 53 10.22 28.84 30.38
N LYS A 54 10.66 29.81 29.58
CA LYS A 54 10.51 31.23 29.94
C LYS A 54 9.02 31.46 30.26
N PRO A 55 8.67 32.00 31.44
CA PRO A 55 7.30 32.38 31.73
C PRO A 55 6.87 33.36 30.64
N LYS A 56 5.84 32.99 29.88
CA LYS A 56 5.24 33.86 28.88
C LYS A 56 4.71 35.09 29.61
N THR A 57 5.44 36.19 29.50
CA THR A 57 5.10 37.49 30.09
C THR A 57 3.66 37.82 29.73
N ARG A 58 2.83 37.96 30.76
CA ARG A 58 1.45 38.44 30.66
C ARG A 58 1.48 39.81 29.96
N PRO A 59 0.83 40.00 28.79
CA PRO A 59 0.67 41.33 28.22
C PRO A 59 -0.13 42.19 29.20
N ALA A 60 0.26 43.45 29.34
CA ALA A 60 -0.45 44.44 30.14
C ALA A 60 -1.95 44.43 29.83
N GLN A 61 -2.77 44.44 30.88
CA GLN A 61 -4.22 44.52 30.80
C GLN A 61 -4.62 45.76 30.00
N GLN A 62 -5.16 45.55 28.80
CA GLN A 62 -5.95 46.56 28.11
C GLN A 62 -7.23 46.84 28.91
N PRO A 63 -7.74 48.09 28.88
CA PRO A 63 -8.98 48.47 29.54
C PRO A 63 -10.13 47.58 29.09
N VAL A 64 -10.89 47.08 30.07
CA VAL A 64 -12.01 46.17 29.89
C VAL A 64 -13.08 46.83 29.02
N GLN A 65 -13.21 46.38 27.76
CA GLN A 65 -14.38 46.66 26.95
C GLN A 65 -15.60 45.87 27.47
N PRO A 66 -16.82 46.46 27.44
CA PRO A 66 -18.04 45.77 27.81
C PRO A 66 -18.22 44.45 27.05
N PRO A 67 -18.79 43.40 27.66
CA PRO A 67 -18.85 42.08 27.06
C PRO A 67 -19.72 42.10 25.80
N ALA A 68 -19.10 41.87 24.65
CA ALA A 68 -19.81 41.50 23.43
C ALA A 68 -20.55 40.16 23.67
N PRO A 69 -21.68 39.92 22.98
CA PRO A 69 -22.38 38.64 23.02
C PRO A 69 -21.39 37.49 22.80
N GLN A 70 -21.32 36.56 23.75
CA GLN A 70 -20.42 35.42 23.72
C GLN A 70 -20.69 34.62 22.43
N GLN A 71 -19.82 34.79 21.42
CA GLN A 71 -19.76 33.83 20.33
C GLN A 71 -19.41 32.46 20.92
N PRO A 72 -20.10 31.38 20.50
CA PRO A 72 -19.77 30.03 20.92
C PRO A 72 -18.28 29.79 20.74
N SER A 73 -17.59 29.44 21.83
CA SER A 73 -16.17 29.14 21.79
C SER A 73 -15.91 28.07 20.71
N PRO A 74 -14.93 28.27 19.80
CA PRO A 74 -14.62 27.28 18.78
C PRO A 74 -14.30 25.96 19.48
N GLN A 75 -15.19 24.99 19.30
CA GLN A 75 -15.04 23.66 19.85
C GLN A 75 -13.69 23.11 19.34
N PRO A 76 -12.78 22.65 20.23
CA PRO A 76 -11.48 22.13 19.82
C PRO A 76 -11.70 21.07 18.75
N ALA A 77 -11.18 21.32 17.54
CA ALA A 77 -11.37 20.44 16.40
C ALA A 77 -10.94 19.02 16.81
N LYS A 78 -11.92 18.12 16.89
CA LYS A 78 -11.71 16.71 17.22
C LYS A 78 -10.57 16.20 16.34
N PRO A 79 -9.48 15.62 16.91
CA PRO A 79 -8.36 15.13 16.12
C PRO A 79 -8.91 14.26 14.99
N ALA A 80 -8.65 14.66 13.74
CA ALA A 80 -9.11 13.92 12.58
C ALA A 80 -8.53 12.51 12.68
N VAL A 81 -9.39 11.53 12.96
CA VAL A 81 -9.02 10.13 12.98
C VAL A 81 -8.29 9.85 11.66
N PRO A 82 -7.08 9.28 11.66
CA PRO A 82 -6.38 8.98 10.43
C PRO A 82 -7.27 8.08 9.59
N VAL A 83 -7.83 8.64 8.53
CA VAL A 83 -8.72 7.92 7.62
C VAL A 83 -7.86 6.85 6.97
N LYS A 84 -8.05 5.61 7.42
CA LYS A 84 -7.37 4.45 6.86
C LYS A 84 -7.70 4.43 5.37
N LYS A 85 -6.69 4.71 4.54
CA LYS A 85 -6.83 4.78 3.09
C LYS A 85 -7.29 3.42 2.58
N GLU A 86 -8.58 3.28 2.36
CA GLU A 86 -9.16 2.04 1.86
C GLU A 86 -8.63 1.77 0.46
N ARG A 87 -8.24 0.52 0.21
CA ARG A 87 -7.78 0.11 -1.11
C ARG A 87 -8.99 0.09 -2.04
N PRO A 88 -8.95 0.77 -3.20
CA PRO A 88 -10.07 0.75 -4.12
C PRO A 88 -10.35 -0.69 -4.56
N ALA A 89 -11.61 -1.13 -4.44
CA ALA A 89 -12.01 -2.50 -4.81
C ALA A 89 -11.56 -2.89 -6.22
N LEU A 90 -11.59 -1.93 -7.16
CA LEU A 90 -11.18 -2.13 -8.55
C LEU A 90 -9.71 -2.55 -8.69
N VAL A 91 -8.81 -1.99 -7.87
CA VAL A 91 -7.37 -2.35 -7.90
C VAL A 91 -7.19 -3.78 -7.41
N THR A 92 -7.95 -4.18 -6.40
CA THR A 92 -7.94 -5.55 -5.87
C THR A 92 -8.44 -6.54 -6.91
N VAL A 93 -9.56 -6.25 -7.58
CA VAL A 93 -10.11 -7.11 -8.66
C VAL A 93 -9.11 -7.25 -9.80
N LEU A 94 -8.52 -6.14 -10.26
CA LEU A 94 -7.50 -6.15 -11.32
C LEU A 94 -6.30 -7.01 -10.91
N ALA A 95 -5.82 -6.85 -9.68
CA ALA A 95 -4.71 -7.65 -9.19
C ALA A 95 -5.01 -9.15 -9.14
N ILE A 96 -6.22 -9.53 -8.71
CA ILE A 96 -6.66 -10.93 -8.70
C ILE A 96 -6.69 -11.50 -10.13
N ILE A 97 -7.20 -10.75 -11.10
CA ILE A 97 -7.22 -11.18 -12.50
C ILE A 97 -5.80 -11.45 -13.01
N PHE A 98 -4.85 -10.55 -12.75
CA PHE A 98 -3.45 -10.73 -13.13
C PHE A 98 -2.79 -11.92 -12.41
N LEU A 99 -3.09 -12.17 -11.14
CA LEU A 99 -2.57 -13.31 -10.40
C LEU A 99 -3.10 -14.64 -10.95
N VAL A 100 -4.42 -14.76 -11.11
CA VAL A 100 -5.06 -15.98 -11.64
C VAL A 100 -4.60 -16.23 -13.07
N GLY A 101 -4.67 -15.20 -13.93
CA GLY A 101 -4.18 -15.28 -15.30
C GLY A 101 -2.70 -15.65 -15.36
N GLY A 102 -1.87 -15.07 -14.50
CA GLY A 102 -0.45 -15.38 -14.42
C GLY A 102 -0.16 -16.82 -14.04
N VAL A 103 -0.87 -17.38 -13.06
CA VAL A 103 -0.76 -18.80 -12.67
C VAL A 103 -1.20 -19.71 -13.82
N MET A 104 -2.29 -19.38 -14.53
CA MET A 104 -2.72 -20.15 -15.71
C MET A 104 -1.68 -20.13 -16.83
N HIS A 105 -1.09 -18.98 -17.14
CA HIS A 105 -0.04 -18.90 -18.16
C HIS A 105 1.22 -19.67 -17.76
N LEU A 106 1.61 -19.57 -16.49
CA LEU A 106 2.79 -20.24 -15.96
C LEU A 106 2.61 -21.76 -16.01
N THR A 107 1.47 -22.28 -15.56
CA THR A 107 1.18 -23.72 -15.57
C THR A 107 1.06 -24.28 -16.99
N SER A 108 0.35 -23.58 -17.89
CA SER A 108 0.24 -23.97 -19.30
C SER A 108 1.60 -23.93 -20.02
N GLY A 109 2.42 -22.91 -19.76
CA GLY A 109 3.75 -22.79 -20.35
C GLY A 109 4.71 -23.88 -19.85
N ILE A 110 4.70 -24.18 -18.55
CA ILE A 110 5.50 -25.29 -17.99
C ILE A 110 5.03 -26.62 -18.57
N TYR A 111 3.72 -26.85 -18.65
CA TYR A 111 3.15 -28.07 -19.24
C TYR A 111 3.60 -28.26 -20.69
N GLY A 112 3.59 -27.20 -21.51
CA GLY A 112 4.04 -27.25 -22.90
C GLY A 112 5.55 -27.48 -23.07
N ILE A 113 6.39 -27.07 -22.10
CA ILE A 113 7.82 -27.38 -22.10
C ILE A 113 8.07 -28.85 -21.73
N ILE A 114 7.36 -29.37 -20.72
CA ILE A 114 7.54 -30.75 -20.23
C ILE A 114 6.94 -31.77 -21.21
N ASN A 115 5.82 -31.42 -21.86
CA ASN A 115 5.09 -32.28 -22.78
C ASN A 115 5.01 -31.61 -24.17
N PRO A 116 6.13 -31.53 -24.92
CA PRO A 116 6.15 -30.89 -26.23
C PRO A 116 5.37 -31.69 -27.29
N GLN A 117 4.99 -32.93 -26.99
CA GLN A 117 4.20 -33.78 -27.87
C GLN A 117 2.75 -33.31 -27.89
N VAL A 118 2.45 -32.42 -28.84
CA VAL A 118 1.08 -32.18 -29.26
C VAL A 118 0.64 -33.44 -29.97
N GLU A 119 -0.29 -34.20 -29.38
CA GLU A 119 -0.93 -35.33 -30.04
C GLU A 119 -1.76 -34.77 -31.21
N VAL A 120 -1.13 -34.56 -32.37
CA VAL A 120 -1.80 -34.15 -33.60
C VAL A 120 -2.53 -35.40 -34.11
N VAL A 121 -3.69 -35.66 -33.54
CA VAL A 121 -4.58 -36.74 -33.98
C VAL A 121 -5.02 -36.43 -35.41
N GLY A 122 -4.46 -37.14 -36.39
CA GLY A 122 -5.19 -37.44 -37.63
C GLY A 122 -4.63 -37.02 -38.98
N THR A 123 -3.36 -36.64 -39.16
CA THR A 123 -2.84 -36.38 -40.53
C THR A 123 -1.42 -36.91 -40.77
N VAL A 124 -1.35 -38.01 -41.53
CA VAL A 124 -0.12 -38.64 -42.02
C VAL A 124 0.30 -37.94 -43.31
N VAL A 125 1.05 -36.85 -43.24
CA VAL A 125 1.65 -36.20 -44.42
C VAL A 125 3.04 -35.70 -44.04
N ASP A 126 4.09 -36.25 -44.66
CA ASP A 126 5.51 -35.83 -44.61
C ASP A 126 5.88 -34.86 -43.48
N LEU A 127 5.70 -35.35 -42.25
CA LEU A 127 5.63 -34.52 -41.06
C LEU A 127 7.00 -34.36 -40.39
N SER A 128 7.99 -35.20 -40.68
CA SER A 128 9.25 -35.25 -39.91
C SER A 128 10.05 -33.94 -39.93
N GLU A 129 10.16 -33.28 -41.09
CA GLU A 129 10.88 -32.02 -41.21
C GLU A 129 10.06 -30.83 -40.67
N ARG A 130 8.74 -30.90 -40.79
CA ARG A 130 7.81 -29.90 -40.23
C ARG A 130 7.63 -30.04 -38.71
N LEU A 131 7.77 -31.25 -38.18
CA LEU A 131 7.65 -31.57 -36.76
C LEU A 131 8.76 -30.90 -35.96
N SER A 132 10.01 -30.92 -36.42
CA SER A 132 11.11 -30.25 -35.72
C SER A 132 10.90 -28.73 -35.61
N THR A 133 10.38 -28.10 -36.66
CA THR A 133 10.07 -26.67 -36.68
C THR A 133 8.86 -26.36 -35.80
N LEU A 134 7.83 -27.21 -35.82
CA LEU A 134 6.63 -27.08 -34.99
C LEU A 134 6.96 -27.25 -33.50
N GLU A 135 7.75 -28.27 -33.13
CA GLU A 135 8.21 -28.51 -31.76
C GLU A 135 9.02 -27.32 -31.23
N THR A 136 9.94 -26.80 -32.05
CA THR A 136 10.72 -25.60 -31.71
C THR A 136 9.82 -24.39 -31.51
N ALA A 137 8.85 -24.16 -32.40
CA ALA A 137 7.88 -23.08 -32.28
C ALA A 137 7.02 -23.23 -31.00
N MET A 138 6.53 -24.43 -30.70
CA MET A 138 5.76 -24.72 -29.50
C MET A 138 6.58 -24.51 -28.23
N MET A 139 7.87 -24.87 -28.23
CA MET A 139 8.78 -24.61 -27.12
C MET A 139 8.97 -23.10 -26.90
N ILE A 140 9.16 -22.33 -27.98
CA ILE A 140 9.27 -20.86 -27.90
C ILE A 140 7.99 -20.24 -27.36
N VAL A 141 6.83 -20.66 -27.86
CA VAL A 141 5.52 -20.20 -27.37
C VAL A 141 5.33 -20.54 -25.88
N SER A 142 5.73 -21.75 -25.47
CA SER A 142 5.61 -22.19 -24.08
C SER A 142 6.54 -21.40 -23.15
N ALA A 143 7.78 -21.15 -23.57
CA ALA A 143 8.71 -20.28 -22.83
C ALA A 143 8.19 -18.84 -22.71
N TRP A 144 7.58 -18.32 -23.79
CA TRP A 144 6.94 -17.01 -23.78
C TRP A 144 5.75 -16.95 -22.80
N LEU A 145 4.92 -18.01 -22.75
CA LEU A 145 3.82 -18.12 -21.79
C LEU A 145 4.33 -18.13 -20.34
N VAL A 146 5.42 -18.85 -20.05
CA VAL A 146 6.05 -18.84 -18.72
C VAL A 146 6.50 -17.42 -18.34
N LEU A 147 7.18 -16.72 -19.25
CA LEU A 147 7.63 -15.35 -19.02
C LEU A 147 6.44 -14.41 -18.77
N MET A 148 5.41 -14.47 -19.60
CA MET A 148 4.20 -13.65 -19.44
C MET A 148 3.46 -13.96 -18.13
N GLY A 149 3.40 -15.24 -17.74
CA GLY A 149 2.84 -15.67 -16.47
C GLY A 149 3.57 -15.09 -15.27
N ALA A 150 4.90 -15.14 -15.27
CA ALA A 150 5.72 -14.55 -14.22
C ALA A 150 5.55 -13.02 -14.13
N LEU A 151 5.56 -12.32 -15.28
CA LEU A 151 5.33 -10.87 -15.33
C LEU A 151 3.93 -10.50 -14.84
N ALA A 152 2.90 -11.27 -15.18
CA ALA A 152 1.54 -11.07 -14.71
C ALA A 152 1.43 -11.22 -13.18
N ILE A 153 2.11 -12.21 -12.59
CA ILE A 153 2.16 -12.38 -11.14
C ILE A 153 2.85 -11.18 -10.47
N ILE A 154 3.99 -10.73 -11.02
CA ILE A 154 4.72 -9.54 -10.52
C ILE A 154 3.84 -8.29 -10.59
N ALA A 155 3.09 -8.13 -11.69
CA ALA A 155 2.13 -7.03 -11.86
C ALA A 155 1.03 -7.11 -10.79
N GLY A 156 0.40 -8.29 -10.62
CA GLY A 156 -0.65 -8.52 -9.61
C GLY A 156 -0.19 -8.21 -8.20
N VAL A 157 0.98 -8.72 -7.78
CA VAL A 157 1.57 -8.39 -6.47
C VAL A 157 1.89 -6.90 -6.35
N GLY A 158 2.42 -6.29 -7.42
CA GLY A 158 2.70 -4.86 -7.48
C GLY A 158 1.44 -4.01 -7.31
N LEU A 159 0.32 -4.41 -7.93
CA LEU A 159 -0.99 -3.78 -7.79
C LEU A 159 -1.53 -3.89 -6.36
N LEU A 160 -1.46 -5.07 -5.73
CA LEU A 160 -1.89 -5.27 -4.33
C LEU A 160 -1.09 -4.42 -3.34
N LYS A 161 0.20 -4.20 -3.61
CA LYS A 161 1.09 -3.36 -2.82
C LYS A 161 1.03 -1.87 -3.20
N LEU A 162 0.15 -1.49 -4.13
CA LEU A 162 0.02 -0.12 -4.66
C LEU A 162 1.35 0.48 -5.15
N LYS A 163 2.24 -0.35 -5.72
CA LYS A 163 3.53 0.10 -6.26
C LYS A 163 3.37 0.58 -7.70
N LYS A 164 3.99 1.74 -8.03
CA LYS A 164 3.91 2.36 -9.38
C LYS A 164 4.29 1.40 -10.51
N PHE A 165 5.31 0.56 -10.32
CA PHE A 165 5.73 -0.42 -11.34
C PHE A 165 4.66 -1.46 -11.64
N GLY A 166 3.83 -1.87 -10.67
CA GLY A 166 2.80 -2.88 -10.86
C GLY A 166 1.75 -2.41 -11.86
N ARG A 167 1.38 -1.13 -11.79
CA ARG A 167 0.48 -0.50 -12.76
C ARG A 167 1.10 -0.38 -14.16
N ILE A 168 2.36 0.03 -14.24
CA ILE A 168 3.07 0.13 -15.54
C ILE A 168 3.11 -1.24 -16.21
N LEU A 169 3.47 -2.28 -15.46
CA LEU A 169 3.55 -3.65 -15.97
C LEU A 169 2.17 -4.18 -16.40
N ALA A 170 1.11 -3.92 -15.63
CA ALA A 170 -0.26 -4.26 -16.00
C ALA A 170 -0.69 -3.61 -17.33
N ILE A 171 -0.33 -2.34 -17.56
CA ILE A 171 -0.62 -1.64 -18.82
C ILE A 171 0.14 -2.30 -19.99
N ILE A 172 1.44 -2.55 -19.82
CA ILE A 172 2.27 -3.20 -20.85
C ILE A 172 1.70 -4.58 -21.22
N LEU A 173 1.39 -5.40 -20.22
CA LEU A 173 0.81 -6.72 -20.43
C LEU A 173 -0.56 -6.65 -21.12
N SER A 174 -1.39 -5.67 -20.78
CA SER A 174 -2.68 -5.46 -21.45
C SER A 174 -2.51 -5.13 -22.93
N ILE A 175 -1.51 -4.32 -23.28
CA ILE A 175 -1.17 -4.01 -24.69
C ILE A 175 -0.71 -5.27 -25.42
N PHE A 176 0.12 -6.10 -24.81
CA PHE A 176 0.50 -7.39 -25.40
C PHE A 176 -0.71 -8.32 -25.60
N MET A 177 -1.66 -8.36 -24.67
CA MET A 177 -2.89 -9.15 -24.82
C MET A 177 -3.77 -8.67 -25.98
N ILE A 178 -3.76 -7.38 -26.30
CA ILE A 178 -4.50 -6.82 -27.46
C ILE A 178 -3.96 -7.40 -28.78
N LEU A 179 -2.68 -7.74 -28.86
CA LEU A 179 -2.06 -8.37 -30.02
C LEU A 179 -2.34 -9.88 -30.12
N SER A 180 -3.07 -10.45 -29.16
CA SER A 180 -3.41 -11.86 -29.09
C SER A 180 -4.89 -12.10 -29.43
N PRO A 181 -5.32 -13.37 -29.65
CA PRO A 181 -6.74 -13.71 -29.80
C PRO A 181 -7.63 -13.27 -28.62
N LEU A 182 -7.03 -12.92 -27.48
CA LEU A 182 -7.73 -12.42 -26.28
C LEU A 182 -7.91 -10.88 -26.27
N VAL A 183 -8.04 -10.28 -27.46
CA VAL A 183 -8.08 -8.82 -27.64
C VAL A 183 -9.12 -8.11 -26.76
N ILE A 184 -10.33 -8.69 -26.62
CA ILE A 184 -11.43 -8.11 -25.84
C ILE A 184 -11.02 -7.98 -24.36
N ILE A 185 -10.39 -9.01 -23.80
CA ILE A 185 -9.90 -9.03 -22.42
C ILE A 185 -8.78 -8.00 -22.26
N GLY A 186 -7.84 -7.95 -23.22
CA GLY A 186 -6.75 -6.97 -23.22
C GLY A 186 -7.24 -5.52 -23.21
N VAL A 187 -8.23 -5.19 -24.04
CA VAL A 187 -8.84 -3.86 -24.09
C VAL A 187 -9.55 -3.53 -22.77
N ALA A 188 -10.33 -4.46 -22.22
CA ALA A 188 -11.03 -4.26 -20.94
C ALA A 188 -10.03 -3.98 -19.79
N LEU A 189 -8.97 -4.78 -19.68
CA LEU A 189 -7.93 -4.61 -18.67
C LEU A 189 -7.17 -3.27 -18.83
N LEU A 190 -6.92 -2.85 -20.07
CA LEU A 190 -6.30 -1.57 -20.35
C LEU A 190 -7.18 -0.40 -19.88
N ILE A 191 -8.46 -0.42 -20.23
CA ILE A 191 -9.43 0.61 -19.80
C ILE A 191 -9.49 0.67 -18.27
N LEU A 192 -9.59 -0.48 -17.61
CA LEU A 192 -9.61 -0.57 -16.15
C LEU A 192 -8.32 -0.02 -15.52
N SER A 193 -7.15 -0.34 -16.10
CA SER A 193 -5.84 0.12 -15.61
C SER A 193 -5.62 1.64 -15.79
N LEU A 194 -6.30 2.24 -16.76
CA LEU A 194 -6.28 3.68 -17.03
C LEU A 194 -7.36 4.45 -16.26
N HIS A 195 -8.29 3.76 -15.60
CA HIS A 195 -9.38 4.37 -14.87
C HIS A 195 -8.87 5.36 -13.80
N LYS A 196 -9.55 6.51 -13.66
CA LYS A 196 -9.12 7.62 -12.77
C LYS A 196 -8.93 7.17 -11.32
N GLN A 197 -9.80 6.27 -10.83
CA GLN A 197 -9.69 5.72 -9.46
C GLN A 197 -8.43 4.89 -9.26
N VAL A 198 -8.04 4.09 -10.25
CA VAL A 198 -6.79 3.33 -10.22
C VAL A 198 -5.62 4.29 -10.21
N LYS A 199 -5.59 5.29 -11.11
CA LYS A 199 -4.53 6.30 -11.14
C LYS A 199 -4.36 7.01 -9.79
N ALA A 200 -5.45 7.43 -9.16
CA ALA A 200 -5.43 8.12 -7.86
C ALA A 200 -4.82 7.25 -6.74
N ALA A 201 -5.00 5.93 -6.80
CA ALA A 201 -4.49 5.01 -5.80
C ALA A 201 -2.96 4.91 -5.75
N PHE A 202 -2.27 5.19 -6.87
CA PHE A 202 -0.81 5.10 -6.99
C PHE A 202 -0.09 6.46 -6.91
N THR A 203 -0.84 7.57 -6.85
CA THR A 203 -0.28 8.93 -6.77
C THR A 203 -0.29 9.52 -5.37
N ALA A 204 -0.99 8.88 -4.43
CA ALA A 204 -1.08 9.28 -3.03
C ALA A 204 -0.28 8.32 -2.15
#